data_AF-A0A5C6YF31-F1
#
_entry.id   AF-A0A5C6YF31-F1
#
_cell.length_a   1.000
_cell.length_b   1.000
_cell.length_c   1.000
_cell.angle_alpha   90.00
_cell.angle_beta   90.00
_cell.angle_gamma   90.00
#
_symmetry.space_group_name_H-M   'P 1'
#
loop_
_entity.id
_entity.type
_entity.pdbx_description
1 polymer ?
#
loop_
_entity_poly.entity_id
_entity_poly.type
_entity_poly.pdbx_seq_one_letter_code
_entity_poly.pdbx_strand_id
1 'polypeptide(L)'
;MELYIEKEFLDNFEAAYINELIQKTVKEIFIGYGEKRVFIDYNVENFEKLDAENEFFALISNIIPPTPVNSIKEHLFSNSDFSQTIVFTNEQEDWFVDAENKGALCFCFDNYQEKINKIIDKLHFEIDLSETFKGWGFLTEYSNLRYNQITIIDKYILSGDDIKKVEENIIPILKKMKQNNNKLNVSFLTRKLVARNLEHLPEKIKERAKKRCKFISSETKLPLTDIRIILLDNELNFDFHDRIIQTNFSMLESGKGFILEGVNPSNSVIRSETIFKKFTYNRLKNIRKRVKICTEKQYKKQENYEIRKNTGTFPDPEFYMFPFSTK
;
A
#
# COMPACT_ATOMS: atom_id res chain seq x y z
N MET A 1 -5.19 -3.10 -8.97
CA MET A 1 -5.49 -4.34 -8.23
C MET A 1 -5.43 -5.50 -9.19
N GLU A 2 -4.85 -6.61 -8.78
CA GLU A 2 -4.97 -7.89 -9.46
C GLU A 2 -5.98 -8.74 -8.68
N LEU A 3 -6.95 -9.30 -9.39
CA LEU A 3 -8.01 -10.12 -8.82
C LEU A 3 -7.97 -11.47 -9.52
N TYR A 4 -7.57 -12.50 -8.78
CA TYR A 4 -7.58 -13.88 -9.22
C TYR A 4 -8.80 -14.58 -8.63
N ILE A 5 -9.60 -15.25 -9.46
CA ILE A 5 -10.81 -15.94 -9.02
C ILE A 5 -10.80 -17.31 -9.70
N GLU A 6 -10.83 -18.36 -8.91
CA GLU A 6 -11.07 -19.70 -9.43
C GLU A 6 -12.50 -19.80 -9.95
N LYS A 7 -12.66 -20.40 -11.12
CA LYS A 7 -13.95 -20.58 -11.79
C LYS A 7 -14.92 -21.32 -10.88
N GLU A 8 -14.46 -22.36 -10.17
CA GLU A 8 -15.28 -23.11 -9.23
C GLU A 8 -15.71 -22.26 -8.01
N PHE A 9 -14.83 -21.40 -7.49
CA PHE A 9 -15.23 -20.44 -6.44
C PHE A 9 -16.36 -19.52 -6.95
N LEU A 10 -16.24 -19.03 -8.19
CA LEU A 10 -17.21 -18.11 -8.75
C LEU A 10 -18.59 -18.76 -8.93
N ASP A 11 -18.64 -20.01 -9.37
CA ASP A 11 -19.89 -20.78 -9.48
C ASP A 11 -20.52 -21.00 -8.11
N ASN A 12 -19.73 -21.44 -7.12
CA ASN A 12 -20.23 -21.66 -5.76
C ASN A 12 -20.66 -20.35 -5.09
N PHE A 13 -19.97 -19.25 -5.38
CA PHE A 13 -20.34 -17.92 -4.91
C PHE A 13 -21.69 -17.47 -5.46
N GLU A 14 -21.94 -17.69 -6.76
CA GLU A 14 -23.23 -17.40 -7.38
C GLU A 14 -24.35 -18.25 -6.76
N ALA A 15 -24.15 -19.56 -6.67
CA ALA A 15 -25.15 -20.48 -6.15
C ALA A 15 -25.52 -20.19 -4.68
N ALA A 16 -24.56 -19.73 -3.88
CA ALA A 16 -24.75 -19.40 -2.45
C ALA A 16 -25.07 -17.91 -2.19
N TYR A 17 -25.20 -17.08 -3.23
CA TYR A 17 -25.36 -15.64 -3.05
C TYR A 17 -26.74 -15.28 -2.49
N ILE A 18 -26.78 -14.81 -1.25
CA ILE A 18 -27.99 -14.38 -0.53
C ILE A 18 -27.91 -12.93 -0.05
N ASN A 19 -26.95 -12.16 -0.57
CA ASN A 19 -26.82 -10.72 -0.34
C ASN A 19 -26.46 -10.35 1.12
N GLU A 20 -25.69 -11.20 1.80
CA GLU A 20 -25.08 -10.91 3.11
C GLU A 20 -24.04 -9.79 3.02
N LEU A 21 -23.65 -9.20 4.16
CA LEU A 21 -22.75 -8.05 4.20
C LEU A 21 -21.40 -8.33 3.51
N ILE A 22 -20.78 -9.47 3.80
CA ILE A 22 -19.47 -9.81 3.20
C ILE A 22 -19.63 -10.23 1.74
N GLN A 23 -20.71 -10.95 1.39
CA GLN A 23 -21.04 -11.24 -0.01
C GLN A 23 -21.23 -9.96 -0.83
N LYS A 24 -21.90 -8.93 -0.29
CA LYS A 24 -22.02 -7.60 -0.92
C LYS A 24 -20.65 -6.95 -1.13
N THR A 25 -19.77 -7.04 -0.14
CA THR A 25 -18.39 -6.55 -0.24
C THR A 25 -17.62 -7.26 -1.37
N VAL A 26 -17.70 -8.59 -1.45
CA VAL A 26 -17.06 -9.39 -2.52
C VAL A 26 -17.66 -9.06 -3.89
N LYS A 27 -19.00 -8.95 -3.99
CA LYS A 27 -19.67 -8.47 -5.19
C LYS A 27 -19.15 -7.10 -5.62
N GLU A 28 -19.04 -6.13 -4.72
CA GLU A 28 -18.47 -4.82 -5.05
C GLU A 28 -17.01 -4.90 -5.53
N ILE A 29 -16.19 -5.81 -4.99
CA ILE A 29 -14.84 -6.07 -5.51
C ILE A 29 -14.91 -6.60 -6.95
N PHE A 30 -15.79 -7.58 -7.21
CA PHE A 30 -15.94 -8.24 -8.51
C PHE A 30 -16.44 -7.30 -9.59
N ILE A 31 -17.44 -6.47 -9.30
CA ILE A 31 -18.12 -5.67 -10.33
C ILE A 31 -18.03 -4.16 -10.07
N GLY A 32 -17.99 -3.73 -8.81
CA GLY A 32 -17.99 -2.31 -8.46
C GLY A 32 -16.64 -1.60 -8.58
N TYR A 33 -15.52 -2.31 -8.41
CA TYR A 33 -14.18 -1.70 -8.34
C TYR A 33 -13.59 -1.52 -9.75
N GLY A 34 -13.18 -0.30 -10.09
CA GLY A 34 -12.59 0.02 -11.40
C GLY A 34 -11.06 0.04 -11.40
N GLU A 35 -10.44 -0.20 -12.56
CA GLU A 35 -8.97 -0.32 -12.74
C GLU A 35 -8.34 -1.49 -11.98
N LYS A 36 -9.00 -2.63 -12.13
CA LYS A 36 -8.48 -3.94 -11.75
C LYS A 36 -8.15 -4.75 -13.01
N ARG A 37 -7.26 -5.72 -12.86
CA ARG A 37 -7.06 -6.81 -13.83
C ARG A 37 -7.66 -8.06 -13.20
N VAL A 38 -8.49 -8.77 -13.94
CA VAL A 38 -9.19 -9.97 -13.46
C VAL A 38 -8.62 -11.18 -14.19
N PHE A 39 -8.29 -12.22 -13.44
CA PHE A 39 -7.76 -13.49 -13.94
C PHE A 39 -8.63 -14.62 -13.45
N ILE A 40 -9.09 -15.48 -14.35
CA ILE A 40 -9.96 -16.62 -14.04
C ILE A 40 -9.42 -17.86 -14.76
N ASP A 41 -9.45 -19.01 -14.11
CA ASP A 41 -8.99 -20.27 -14.69
C ASP A 41 -10.07 -20.98 -15.51
N TYR A 42 -10.32 -20.43 -16.70
CA TYR A 42 -11.25 -21.02 -17.66
C TYR A 42 -10.59 -21.19 -19.03
N ASN A 43 -11.08 -22.16 -19.81
CA ASN A 43 -10.74 -22.27 -21.22
C ASN A 43 -11.45 -21.17 -22.01
N VAL A 44 -10.72 -20.41 -22.84
CA VAL A 44 -11.24 -19.36 -23.73
C VAL A 44 -12.46 -19.85 -24.54
N GLU A 45 -12.44 -21.10 -24.99
CA GLU A 45 -13.53 -21.72 -25.75
C GLU A 45 -14.85 -21.81 -24.96
N ASN A 46 -14.78 -21.81 -23.62
CA ASN A 46 -15.94 -21.85 -22.74
C ASN A 46 -16.49 -20.45 -22.42
N PHE A 47 -15.92 -19.37 -22.97
CA PHE A 47 -16.32 -18.01 -22.60
C PHE A 47 -17.82 -17.76 -22.78
N GLU A 48 -18.36 -18.02 -23.97
CA GLU A 48 -19.78 -17.78 -24.28
C GLU A 48 -20.71 -18.59 -23.37
N LYS A 49 -20.30 -19.81 -23.03
CA LYS A 49 -21.03 -20.68 -22.12
C LYS A 49 -21.05 -20.11 -20.70
N LEU A 50 -19.89 -19.68 -20.18
CA LEU A 50 -19.80 -19.10 -18.84
C LEU A 50 -20.52 -17.75 -18.73
N ASP A 51 -20.47 -16.94 -19.79
CA ASP A 51 -21.20 -15.67 -19.87
C ASP A 51 -22.72 -15.88 -19.85
N ALA A 52 -23.20 -17.00 -20.39
CA ALA A 52 -24.62 -17.35 -20.34
C ALA A 52 -25.05 -18.05 -19.04
N GLU A 53 -24.17 -18.83 -18.41
CA GLU A 53 -24.50 -19.71 -17.29
C GLU A 53 -24.20 -19.12 -15.90
N ASN A 54 -23.27 -18.16 -15.79
CA ASN A 54 -22.88 -17.57 -14.51
C ASN A 54 -23.05 -16.05 -14.51
N GLU A 55 -24.02 -15.54 -13.72
CA GLU A 55 -24.37 -14.12 -13.65
C GLU A 55 -23.16 -13.28 -13.21
N PHE A 56 -22.37 -13.75 -12.25
CA PHE A 56 -21.20 -13.01 -11.79
C PHE A 56 -20.08 -12.97 -12.83
N PHE A 57 -19.86 -14.07 -13.57
CA PHE A 57 -18.94 -14.07 -14.70
C PHE A 57 -19.38 -13.06 -15.76
N ALA A 58 -20.66 -13.08 -16.13
CA ALA A 58 -21.23 -12.15 -17.10
C ALA A 58 -21.08 -10.68 -16.64
N LEU A 59 -21.40 -10.40 -15.37
CA LEU A 59 -21.27 -9.05 -14.82
C LEU A 59 -19.82 -8.57 -14.76
N ILE A 60 -18.87 -9.46 -14.45
CA ILE A 60 -17.43 -9.14 -14.51
C ILE A 60 -17.04 -8.83 -15.95
N SER A 61 -17.36 -9.72 -16.90
CA SER A 61 -17.02 -9.63 -18.32
C SER A 61 -17.53 -8.35 -18.98
N ASN A 62 -18.73 -7.92 -18.62
CA ASN A 62 -19.33 -6.67 -19.10
C ASN A 62 -18.58 -5.41 -18.66
N ILE A 63 -17.82 -5.48 -17.56
CA ILE A 63 -17.08 -4.34 -17.01
C ILE A 63 -15.63 -4.39 -17.45
N ILE A 64 -14.97 -5.53 -17.24
CA ILE A 64 -13.58 -5.80 -17.61
C ILE A 64 -13.51 -7.29 -18.01
N PRO A 65 -13.27 -7.61 -19.28
CA PRO A 65 -13.11 -9.00 -19.72
C PRO A 65 -12.03 -9.71 -18.90
N PRO A 66 -12.34 -10.84 -18.24
CA PRO A 66 -11.35 -11.58 -17.49
C PRO A 66 -10.27 -12.13 -18.43
N THR A 67 -9.03 -12.19 -17.96
CA THR A 67 -7.93 -12.85 -18.66
C THR A 67 -7.93 -14.33 -18.26
N PRO A 68 -8.09 -15.27 -19.21
CA PRO A 68 -8.04 -16.68 -18.89
C PRO A 68 -6.61 -17.10 -18.51
N VAL A 69 -6.51 -17.96 -17.49
CA VAL A 69 -5.24 -18.56 -17.07
C VAL A 69 -5.38 -20.07 -16.94
N ASN A 70 -4.34 -20.84 -17.23
CA ASN A 70 -4.41 -22.30 -17.06
C ASN A 70 -4.28 -22.72 -15.58
N SER A 71 -3.57 -21.92 -14.80
CA SER A 71 -3.37 -22.12 -13.36
C SER A 71 -3.21 -20.75 -12.69
N ILE A 72 -4.04 -20.49 -11.68
CA ILE A 72 -3.91 -19.28 -10.86
C ILE A 72 -2.54 -19.26 -10.19
N LYS A 73 -2.10 -20.38 -9.60
CA LYS A 73 -0.80 -20.50 -8.91
C LYS A 73 0.35 -20.09 -9.83
N GLU A 74 0.47 -20.73 -10.99
CA GLU A 74 1.58 -20.51 -11.91
C GLU A 74 1.62 -19.06 -12.42
N HIS A 75 0.46 -18.53 -12.84
CA HIS A 75 0.38 -17.16 -13.34
C HIS A 75 0.66 -16.15 -12.22
N LEU A 76 0.09 -16.33 -11.03
CA LEU A 76 0.30 -15.47 -9.88
C LEU A 76 1.79 -15.33 -9.56
N PHE A 77 2.51 -16.45 -9.41
CA PHE A 77 3.90 -16.41 -9.00
C PHE A 77 4.88 -15.99 -10.10
N SER A 78 4.49 -16.11 -11.37
CA SER A 78 5.32 -15.73 -12.52
C SER A 78 5.09 -14.28 -12.96
N ASN A 79 3.88 -13.74 -12.77
CA ASN A 79 3.46 -12.50 -13.42
C ASN A 79 3.02 -11.40 -12.45
N SER A 80 2.64 -11.72 -11.20
CA SER A 80 2.16 -10.73 -10.23
C SER A 80 3.30 -9.90 -9.65
N ASP A 81 3.04 -8.61 -9.47
CA ASP A 81 3.91 -7.71 -8.69
C ASP A 81 3.57 -7.69 -7.18
N PHE A 82 2.50 -8.37 -6.78
CA PHE A 82 1.97 -8.41 -5.41
C PHE A 82 1.74 -7.03 -4.78
N SER A 83 1.48 -5.98 -5.58
CA SER A 83 1.26 -4.61 -5.09
C SER A 83 -0.12 -4.41 -4.45
N GLN A 84 -1.13 -5.13 -4.95
CA GLN A 84 -2.48 -5.23 -4.39
C GLN A 84 -3.19 -6.39 -5.08
N THR A 85 -2.93 -7.59 -4.57
CA THR A 85 -3.38 -8.86 -5.18
C THR A 85 -4.35 -9.57 -4.25
N ILE A 86 -5.52 -9.91 -4.79
CA ILE A 86 -6.55 -10.69 -4.09
C ILE A 86 -6.76 -11.97 -4.86
N VAL A 87 -6.86 -13.08 -4.14
CA VAL A 87 -7.04 -14.42 -4.66
C VAL A 87 -8.25 -15.05 -3.98
N PHE A 88 -9.19 -15.54 -4.78
CA PHE A 88 -10.29 -16.39 -4.34
C PHE A 88 -10.14 -17.75 -5.02
N THR A 89 -10.08 -18.81 -4.22
CA THR A 89 -10.13 -20.21 -4.68
C THR A 89 -11.27 -20.92 -3.99
N ASN A 90 -11.71 -22.06 -4.51
CA ASN A 90 -12.76 -22.84 -3.91
C ASN A 90 -12.28 -23.45 -2.60
N GLU A 91 -11.15 -24.14 -2.64
CA GLU A 91 -10.53 -24.79 -1.48
C GLU A 91 -9.32 -24.02 -0.95
N GLN A 92 -8.90 -24.35 0.28
CA GLN A 92 -7.69 -23.79 0.87
C GLN A 92 -6.46 -24.40 0.21
N GLU A 93 -5.67 -23.57 -0.47
CA GLU A 93 -4.50 -24.01 -1.20
C GLU A 93 -3.21 -24.04 -0.36
N ASP A 94 -2.30 -24.96 -0.68
CA ASP A 94 -1.01 -25.12 0.00
C ASP A 94 -0.08 -23.90 -0.16
N TRP A 95 -0.24 -23.18 -1.27
CA TRP A 95 0.59 -22.04 -1.67
C TRP A 95 0.05 -20.68 -1.19
N PHE A 96 -1.08 -20.66 -0.47
CA PHE A 96 -1.62 -19.43 0.11
C PHE A 96 -0.63 -18.73 1.02
N VAL A 97 0.07 -19.48 1.88
CA VAL A 97 1.06 -18.92 2.81
C VAL A 97 2.18 -18.20 2.04
N ASP A 98 2.64 -18.77 0.92
CA ASP A 98 3.69 -18.18 0.09
C ASP A 98 3.20 -16.93 -0.64
N ALA A 99 1.98 -16.95 -1.17
CA ALA A 99 1.36 -15.79 -1.81
C ALA A 99 1.13 -14.65 -0.82
N GLU A 100 0.63 -14.95 0.39
CA GLU A 100 0.43 -13.98 1.47
C GLU A 100 1.75 -13.38 1.95
N ASN A 101 2.81 -14.18 2.09
CA ASN A 101 4.15 -13.69 2.41
C ASN A 101 4.71 -12.76 1.33
N LYS A 102 4.28 -12.91 0.07
CA LYS A 102 4.59 -11.99 -1.02
C LYS A 102 3.68 -10.76 -1.03
N GLY A 103 2.58 -10.73 -0.26
CA GLY A 103 1.69 -9.57 -0.13
C GLY A 103 0.32 -9.72 -0.78
N ALA A 104 -0.12 -10.95 -1.10
CA ALA A 104 -1.49 -11.21 -1.52
C ALA A 104 -2.45 -11.34 -0.32
N LEU A 105 -3.75 -11.18 -0.56
CA LEU A 105 -4.81 -11.71 0.30
C LEU A 105 -5.44 -12.91 -0.38
N CYS A 106 -5.38 -14.06 0.29
CA CYS A 106 -5.91 -15.31 -0.23
C CYS A 106 -7.13 -15.73 0.59
N PHE A 107 -8.18 -16.17 -0.10
CA PHE A 107 -9.45 -16.58 0.48
C PHE A 107 -9.91 -17.88 -0.18
N CYS A 108 -10.47 -18.79 0.61
CA CYS A 108 -11.21 -19.93 0.08
C CYS A 108 -12.71 -19.77 0.32
N PHE A 109 -13.53 -20.60 -0.33
CA PHE A 109 -14.99 -20.54 -0.21
C PHE A 109 -15.45 -20.69 1.24
N ASP A 110 -14.81 -21.57 2.01
CA ASP A 110 -15.19 -21.84 3.40
C ASP A 110 -14.83 -20.70 4.37
N ASN A 111 -13.86 -19.84 4.04
CA ASN A 111 -13.32 -18.87 5.01
C ASN A 111 -13.39 -17.40 4.59
N TYR A 112 -13.76 -17.08 3.34
CA TYR A 112 -13.70 -15.69 2.87
C TYR A 112 -14.57 -14.76 3.71
N GLN A 113 -15.76 -15.22 4.13
CA GLN A 113 -16.68 -14.42 4.94
C GLN A 113 -16.07 -14.04 6.28
N GLU A 114 -15.64 -15.04 7.05
CA GLU A 114 -15.04 -14.85 8.37
C GLU A 114 -13.76 -14.00 8.28
N LYS A 115 -12.88 -14.31 7.33
CA LYS A 115 -11.57 -13.66 7.22
C LYS A 115 -11.70 -12.18 6.82
N ILE A 116 -12.58 -11.85 5.88
CA ILE A 116 -12.85 -10.46 5.50
C ILE A 116 -13.50 -9.72 6.68
N ASN A 117 -14.48 -10.32 7.36
CA ASN A 117 -15.14 -9.71 8.50
C ASN A 117 -14.14 -9.38 9.62
N LYS A 118 -13.27 -10.34 9.97
CA LYS A 118 -12.19 -10.14 10.95
C LYS A 118 -11.26 -8.99 10.57
N ILE A 119 -10.89 -8.86 9.30
CA ILE A 119 -10.06 -7.74 8.84
C ILE A 119 -10.79 -6.41 9.03
N ILE A 120 -12.08 -6.34 8.66
CA ILE A 120 -12.91 -5.15 8.81
C ILE A 120 -13.00 -4.76 10.29
N ASP A 121 -13.43 -5.69 11.15
CA ASP A 121 -13.64 -5.45 12.59
C ASP A 121 -12.38 -4.96 13.31
N LYS A 122 -11.20 -5.43 12.87
CA LYS A 122 -9.92 -5.07 13.49
C LYS A 122 -9.27 -3.82 12.92
N LEU A 123 -9.51 -3.49 11.66
CA LEU A 123 -8.83 -2.39 10.98
C LEU A 123 -9.73 -1.21 10.64
N HIS A 124 -11.03 -1.28 10.88
CA HIS A 124 -11.95 -0.15 10.74
C HIS A 124 -12.17 0.47 12.12
N PHE A 125 -11.36 1.47 12.46
CA PHE A 125 -11.42 2.12 13.75
C PHE A 125 -11.10 3.61 13.66
N GLU A 126 -11.47 4.34 14.71
CA GLU A 126 -11.15 5.75 14.90
C GLU A 126 -10.52 5.93 16.28
N ILE A 127 -9.47 6.75 16.35
CA ILE A 127 -8.83 7.18 17.59
C ILE A 127 -9.05 8.68 17.73
N ASP A 128 -9.81 9.08 18.74
CA ASP A 128 -10.02 10.49 19.06
C ASP A 128 -8.76 11.09 19.68
N LEU A 129 -8.21 12.13 19.04
CA LEU A 129 -7.06 12.86 19.55
C LEU A 129 -7.45 14.05 20.42
N SER A 130 -8.75 14.23 20.70
CA SER A 130 -9.24 15.18 21.71
C SER A 130 -8.96 14.68 23.14
N GLU A 131 -8.71 13.37 23.28
CA GLU A 131 -8.15 12.75 24.46
C GLU A 131 -6.61 12.74 24.44
N THR A 132 -6.00 12.47 25.60
CA THR A 132 -4.57 12.18 25.68
C THR A 132 -4.22 10.98 24.81
N PHE A 133 -3.26 11.16 23.89
CA PHE A 133 -2.78 10.08 23.04
C PHE A 133 -2.16 8.96 23.87
N LYS A 134 -2.73 7.75 23.78
CA LYS A 134 -2.35 6.57 24.59
C LYS A 134 -1.20 5.75 23.95
N GLY A 135 -0.53 6.32 22.95
CA GLY A 135 0.53 5.67 22.19
C GLY A 135 0.04 4.80 21.04
N TRP A 136 1.00 4.20 20.34
CA TRP A 136 0.78 3.46 19.08
C TRP A 136 0.20 2.05 19.26
N GLY A 137 -0.31 1.71 20.45
CA GLY A 137 -0.78 0.36 20.82
C GLY A 137 -1.67 -0.31 19.77
N PHE A 138 -2.67 0.42 19.29
CA PHE A 138 -3.67 -0.01 18.31
C PHE A 138 -3.09 -0.52 16.98
N LEU A 139 -1.87 -0.14 16.61
CA LEU A 139 -1.25 -0.62 15.37
C LEU A 139 -0.91 -2.12 15.37
N THR A 140 -0.98 -2.80 16.53
CA THR A 140 -0.85 -4.25 16.57
C THR A 140 -1.97 -4.95 15.81
N GLU A 141 -3.13 -4.34 15.63
CA GLU A 141 -4.24 -4.93 14.88
C GLU A 141 -3.92 -5.16 13.39
N TYR A 142 -2.90 -4.48 12.85
CA TYR A 142 -2.37 -4.73 11.51
C TYR A 142 -1.75 -6.11 11.35
N SER A 143 -1.51 -6.85 12.45
CA SER A 143 -1.12 -8.26 12.41
C SER A 143 -2.16 -9.17 11.73
N ASN A 144 -3.42 -8.72 11.63
CA ASN A 144 -4.52 -9.42 10.96
C ASN A 144 -4.51 -9.26 9.44
N LEU A 145 -3.56 -8.51 8.88
CA LEU A 145 -3.45 -8.23 7.47
C LEU A 145 -2.03 -8.46 6.98
N ARG A 146 -1.85 -9.28 5.95
CA ARG A 146 -0.56 -9.49 5.30
C ARG A 146 -0.34 -8.42 4.24
N TYR A 147 0.86 -7.82 4.22
CA TYR A 147 1.22 -6.80 3.25
C TYR A 147 2.74 -6.71 3.11
N ASN A 148 3.20 -6.29 1.93
CA ASN A 148 4.63 -6.21 1.62
C ASN A 148 5.13 -4.77 1.47
N GLN A 149 4.24 -3.79 1.63
CA GLN A 149 4.54 -2.38 1.44
C GLN A 149 3.87 -1.52 2.51
N ILE A 150 4.62 -0.55 3.03
CA ILE A 150 4.11 0.62 3.76
C ILE A 150 4.55 1.87 3.00
N THR A 151 3.63 2.81 2.80
CA THR A 151 3.95 4.16 2.31
C THR A 151 3.46 5.18 3.31
N ILE A 152 4.38 5.99 3.84
CA ILE A 152 4.10 7.06 4.80
C ILE A 152 4.20 8.38 4.05
N ILE A 153 3.07 9.07 3.92
CA ILE A 153 2.94 10.37 3.29
C ILE A 153 2.72 11.39 4.39
N ASP A 154 3.77 12.11 4.75
CA ASP A 154 3.69 13.19 5.73
C ASP A 154 4.84 14.17 5.48
N LYS A 155 4.47 15.43 5.22
CA LYS A 155 5.38 16.51 4.82
C LYS A 155 6.50 16.76 5.83
N TYR A 156 6.30 16.41 7.10
CA TYR A 156 7.16 16.82 8.21
C TYR A 156 7.68 15.66 9.06
N ILE A 157 7.27 14.42 8.78
CA ILE A 157 7.57 13.26 9.63
C ILE A 157 9.07 12.94 9.76
N LEU A 158 9.87 13.34 8.77
CA LEU A 158 11.33 13.20 8.79
C LEU A 158 12.07 14.55 8.97
N SER A 159 11.34 15.63 9.24
CA SER A 159 11.87 16.99 9.21
C SER A 159 12.68 17.37 10.44
N GLY A 160 13.69 18.23 10.21
CA GLY A 160 14.49 18.84 11.26
C GLY A 160 15.67 18.00 11.74
N ASP A 161 16.42 18.58 12.67
CA ASP A 161 17.67 18.01 13.18
C ASP A 161 17.46 16.96 14.28
N ASP A 162 16.27 16.95 14.86
CA ASP A 162 15.93 16.06 15.96
C ASP A 162 15.68 14.62 15.50
N ILE A 163 16.48 13.69 16.01
CA ILE A 163 16.31 12.25 15.80
C ILE A 163 15.14 11.70 16.62
N LYS A 164 14.83 12.33 17.77
CA LYS A 164 13.80 11.88 18.70
C LYS A 164 12.43 11.79 18.05
N LYS A 165 12.06 12.72 17.16
CA LYS A 165 10.79 12.64 16.40
C LYS A 165 10.63 11.32 15.64
N VAL A 166 11.71 10.83 15.03
CA VAL A 166 11.71 9.55 14.32
C VAL A 166 11.69 8.39 15.32
N GLU A 167 12.49 8.48 16.38
CA GLU A 167 12.58 7.48 17.45
C GLU A 167 11.26 7.27 18.21
N GLU A 168 10.56 8.34 18.57
CA GLU A 168 9.34 8.33 19.39
C GLU A 168 8.07 8.04 18.57
N ASN A 169 8.11 8.23 17.25
CA ASN A 169 6.92 8.06 16.41
C ASN A 169 7.13 7.02 15.30
N ILE A 170 8.06 7.25 14.37
CA ILE A 170 8.26 6.36 13.22
C ILE A 170 8.72 4.96 13.63
N ILE A 171 9.66 4.86 14.56
CA ILE A 171 10.18 3.56 14.99
C ILE A 171 9.08 2.71 15.65
N PRO A 172 8.28 3.21 16.62
CA PRO A 172 7.14 2.48 17.18
C PRO A 172 6.11 2.06 16.15
N ILE A 173 5.74 2.95 15.23
CA ILE A 173 4.78 2.65 14.15
C ILE A 173 5.29 1.47 13.33
N LEU A 174 6.52 1.55 12.82
CA LEU A 174 7.09 0.50 11.97
C LEU A 174 7.32 -0.80 12.74
N LYS A 175 7.75 -0.75 14.00
CA LYS A 175 7.93 -1.97 14.84
C LYS A 175 6.61 -2.72 15.03
N LYS A 176 5.50 -2.00 15.25
CA LYS A 176 4.17 -2.61 15.43
C LYS A 176 3.59 -3.13 14.11
N MET A 177 3.67 -2.34 13.05
CA MET A 177 3.17 -2.73 11.72
C MET A 177 4.02 -3.80 11.03
N LYS A 178 5.28 -4.02 11.44
CA LYS A 178 6.11 -5.09 10.86
C LYS A 178 5.73 -6.48 11.40
N GLN A 179 5.06 -6.58 12.55
CA GLN A 179 4.70 -7.85 13.17
C GLN A 179 3.91 -8.69 12.15
N ASN A 180 4.49 -9.80 11.69
CA ASN A 180 3.96 -10.74 10.68
C ASN A 180 4.34 -10.50 9.21
N ASN A 181 5.23 -9.57 8.86
CA ASN A 181 5.64 -9.40 7.46
C ASN A 181 7.13 -9.74 7.26
N ASN A 182 7.39 -10.82 6.51
CA ASN A 182 8.74 -11.33 6.24
C ASN A 182 9.54 -10.37 5.34
N LYS A 183 8.87 -9.77 4.35
CA LYS A 183 9.45 -8.78 3.44
C LYS A 183 8.57 -7.55 3.43
N LEU A 184 9.17 -6.39 3.75
CA LEU A 184 8.42 -5.14 3.90
C LEU A 184 9.21 -3.97 3.33
N ASN A 185 8.69 -3.40 2.24
CA ASN A 185 9.21 -2.17 1.66
C ASN A 185 8.56 -0.97 2.36
N VAL A 186 9.35 0.00 2.81
CA VAL A 186 8.87 1.22 3.47
C VAL A 186 9.29 2.42 2.63
N SER A 187 8.30 3.18 2.14
CA SER A 187 8.53 4.42 1.41
C SER A 187 8.03 5.62 2.21
N PHE A 188 8.86 6.65 2.33
CA PHE A 188 8.49 7.92 2.94
C PHE A 188 8.35 8.98 1.86
N LEU A 189 7.20 9.62 1.76
CA LEU A 189 6.98 10.81 0.96
C LEU A 189 6.93 12.01 1.92
N THR A 190 7.99 12.80 1.91
CA THR A 190 8.15 13.95 2.81
C THR A 190 8.59 15.17 2.01
N ARG A 191 8.18 16.37 2.44
CA ARG A 191 8.64 17.61 1.81
C ARG A 191 9.96 18.09 2.40
N LYS A 192 10.17 17.86 3.70
CA LYS A 192 11.27 18.48 4.43
C LYS A 192 12.12 17.46 5.17
N LEU A 193 13.42 17.47 4.90
CA LEU A 193 14.44 16.68 5.61
C LEU A 193 15.43 17.54 6.41
N VAL A 194 15.77 18.72 5.90
CA VAL A 194 16.74 19.64 6.49
C VAL A 194 16.07 20.97 6.83
N ALA A 195 16.76 21.84 7.56
CA ALA A 195 16.31 23.21 7.81
C ALA A 195 16.19 24.00 6.49
N ARG A 196 15.29 25.00 6.43
CA ARG A 196 14.98 25.74 5.18
C ARG A 196 16.22 26.38 4.55
N ASN A 197 17.12 26.90 5.37
CA ASN A 197 18.38 27.49 4.94
C ASN A 197 19.38 26.47 4.36
N LEU A 198 19.10 25.17 4.45
CA LEU A 198 19.94 24.10 3.89
C LEU A 198 19.23 23.32 2.77
N GLU A 199 17.98 23.67 2.43
CA GLU A 199 17.20 22.98 1.39
C GLU A 199 17.81 23.13 -0.02
N HIS A 200 18.58 24.19 -0.25
CA HIS A 200 19.33 24.42 -1.49
C HIS A 200 20.64 23.63 -1.58
N LEU A 201 20.99 22.82 -0.55
CA LEU A 201 22.23 22.04 -0.49
C LEU A 201 21.96 20.54 -0.68
N PRO A 202 21.99 20.04 -1.93
CA PRO A 202 21.87 18.62 -2.28
C PRO A 202 22.57 17.62 -1.37
N GLU A 203 23.86 17.85 -1.11
CA GLU A 203 24.69 16.92 -0.38
C GLU A 203 24.23 16.80 1.07
N LYS A 204 23.72 17.89 1.66
CA LYS A 204 23.15 17.88 3.02
C LYS A 204 21.84 17.11 3.08
N ILE A 205 20.98 17.27 2.08
CA ILE A 205 19.74 16.49 1.96
C ILE A 205 20.07 14.99 1.82
N LYS A 206 21.02 14.63 0.96
CA LYS A 206 21.48 13.26 0.73
C LYS A 206 22.09 12.64 1.97
N GLU A 207 22.99 13.36 2.63
CA GLU A 207 23.61 12.94 3.88
C GLU A 207 22.54 12.69 4.95
N ARG A 208 21.57 13.59 5.06
CA ARG A 208 20.46 13.48 6.02
C ARG A 208 19.56 12.28 5.71
N ALA A 209 19.14 12.11 4.47
CA ALA A 209 18.33 10.97 4.02
C ALA A 209 19.05 9.65 4.36
N LYS A 210 20.35 9.54 4.04
CA LYS A 210 21.16 8.36 4.35
C LYS A 210 21.24 8.08 5.85
N LYS A 211 21.45 9.11 6.68
CA LYS A 211 21.45 8.98 8.14
C LYS A 211 20.10 8.50 8.66
N ARG A 212 18.98 9.05 8.17
CA ARG A 212 17.63 8.62 8.55
C ARG A 212 17.36 7.17 8.15
N CYS A 213 17.64 6.78 6.91
CA CYS A 213 17.43 5.40 6.46
C CYS A 213 18.27 4.41 7.28
N LYS A 214 19.54 4.73 7.58
CA LYS A 214 20.40 3.89 8.42
C LYS A 214 19.83 3.71 9.83
N PHE A 215 19.39 4.80 10.46
CA PHE A 215 18.80 4.75 11.80
C PHE A 215 17.49 3.94 11.81
N ILE A 216 16.61 4.15 10.82
CA ILE A 216 15.38 3.37 10.71
C ILE A 216 15.70 1.89 10.49
N SER A 217 16.61 1.59 9.56
CA SER A 217 17.08 0.23 9.27
C SER A 217 17.60 -0.49 10.51
N SER A 218 18.46 0.17 11.31
CA SER A 218 19.00 -0.42 12.54
C SER A 218 17.92 -0.67 13.58
N GLU A 219 17.05 0.31 13.82
CA GLU A 219 16.04 0.23 14.86
C GLU A 219 14.90 -0.75 14.54
N THR A 220 14.48 -0.85 13.28
CA THR A 220 13.38 -1.73 12.86
C THR A 220 13.85 -3.07 12.30
N LYS A 221 15.17 -3.26 12.18
CA LYS A 221 15.80 -4.42 11.52
C LYS A 221 15.29 -4.61 10.08
N LEU A 222 14.97 -3.52 9.38
CA LEU A 222 14.59 -3.57 7.97
C LEU A 222 15.86 -3.44 7.12
N PRO A 223 16.01 -4.23 6.03
CA PRO A 223 17.10 -4.01 5.08
C PRO A 223 17.10 -2.58 4.57
N LEU A 224 18.28 -1.97 4.45
CA LEU A 224 18.39 -0.59 3.96
C LEU A 224 17.84 -0.43 2.53
N THR A 225 17.94 -1.49 1.72
CA THR A 225 17.39 -1.58 0.36
C THR A 225 15.87 -1.46 0.30
N ASP A 226 15.20 -1.78 1.41
CA ASP A 226 13.74 -1.82 1.50
C ASP A 226 13.19 -0.48 2.01
N ILE A 227 14.06 0.47 2.37
CA ILE A 227 13.67 1.81 2.85
C ILE A 227 13.96 2.84 1.76
N ARG A 228 12.95 3.62 1.39
CA ARG A 228 13.05 4.70 0.41
C ARG A 228 12.53 6.01 0.97
N ILE A 229 13.22 7.09 0.66
CA ILE A 229 12.74 8.45 0.92
C ILE A 229 12.58 9.16 -0.43
N ILE A 230 11.37 9.68 -0.64
CA ILE A 230 10.91 10.40 -1.82
C ILE A 230 10.58 11.83 -1.37
N LEU A 231 11.24 12.81 -1.96
CA LEU A 231 11.00 14.22 -1.63
C LEU A 231 9.78 14.75 -2.38
N LEU A 232 8.84 15.39 -1.69
CA LEU A 232 7.71 16.04 -2.36
C LEU A 232 8.19 17.39 -2.91
N ASP A 233 8.12 17.50 -4.23
CA ASP A 233 8.43 18.72 -4.98
C ASP A 233 7.19 19.63 -5.07
N ASN A 234 7.40 20.95 -5.08
CA ASN A 234 6.35 21.95 -5.26
C ASN A 234 5.79 21.96 -6.69
N GLU A 235 6.54 21.44 -7.68
CA GLU A 235 6.07 21.32 -9.08
C GLU A 235 5.01 20.22 -9.28
N LEU A 236 4.67 19.50 -8.22
CA LEU A 236 3.56 18.55 -8.25
C LEU A 236 2.25 19.34 -8.09
N ASN A 237 1.42 19.37 -9.14
CA ASN A 237 0.02 19.82 -9.10
C ASN A 237 -0.88 18.87 -8.26
N PHE A 238 -0.36 18.29 -7.19
CA PHE A 238 -1.09 17.45 -6.27
C PHE A 238 -0.65 17.74 -4.84
N ASP A 239 -1.55 18.35 -4.06
CA ASP A 239 -1.29 18.63 -2.67
C ASP A 239 -1.56 17.40 -1.80
N PHE A 240 -0.50 16.78 -1.29
CA PHE A 240 -0.60 15.82 -0.20
C PHE A 240 -0.83 16.57 1.12
N HIS A 241 -2.03 17.15 1.27
CA HIS A 241 -2.43 17.83 2.50
C HIS A 241 -2.61 16.82 3.65
N ASP A 242 -3.34 15.75 3.37
CA ASP A 242 -3.63 14.70 4.34
C ASP A 242 -2.38 13.86 4.61
N ARG A 243 -2.21 13.49 5.88
CA ARG A 243 -1.08 12.68 6.33
C ARG A 243 -1.55 11.25 6.47
N ILE A 244 -0.91 10.37 5.71
CA ILE A 244 -1.43 9.04 5.43
C ILE A 244 -0.34 7.99 5.64
N ILE A 245 -0.68 6.88 6.29
CA ILE A 245 0.07 5.63 6.23
C ILE A 245 -0.79 4.64 5.46
N GLN A 246 -0.27 4.06 4.39
CA GLN A 246 -0.98 3.06 3.60
C GLN A 246 -0.19 1.77 3.49
N THR A 247 -0.90 0.64 3.48
CA THR A 247 -0.39 -0.68 3.10
C THR A 247 -0.89 -1.05 1.70
N ASN A 248 -0.72 -2.30 1.27
CA ASN A 248 -1.34 -2.87 0.07
C ASN A 248 -2.89 -2.81 0.13
N PHE A 249 -3.48 -2.92 1.32
CA PHE A 249 -4.92 -3.15 1.49
C PHE A 249 -5.60 -2.21 2.50
N SER A 250 -4.86 -1.32 3.14
CA SER A 250 -5.41 -0.41 4.17
C SER A 250 -4.79 0.98 4.14
N MET A 251 -5.49 1.91 4.77
CA MET A 251 -5.14 3.32 4.86
C MET A 251 -5.45 3.83 6.26
N LEU A 252 -4.47 4.50 6.85
CA LEU A 252 -4.55 5.21 8.13
C LEU A 252 -4.34 6.69 7.85
N GLU A 253 -5.27 7.54 8.29
CA GLU A 253 -5.25 8.97 8.02
C GLU A 253 -5.30 9.76 9.32
N SER A 254 -4.57 10.88 9.36
CA SER A 254 -4.58 11.79 10.51
C SER A 254 -4.40 13.23 10.06
N GLY A 255 -5.29 14.13 10.49
CA GLY A 255 -5.15 15.58 10.23
C GLY A 255 -3.95 16.19 10.96
N LYS A 256 -3.64 15.70 12.16
CA LYS A 256 -2.43 16.05 12.93
C LYS A 256 -1.19 15.28 12.50
N GLY A 257 -1.32 14.25 11.68
CA GLY A 257 -0.21 13.42 11.25
C GLY A 257 0.22 12.44 12.30
N PHE A 258 1.48 12.04 12.23
CA PHE A 258 1.99 10.94 13.02
C PHE A 258 3.11 11.36 13.97
N ILE A 259 3.28 12.65 14.23
CA ILE A 259 4.11 13.16 15.33
C ILE A 259 3.16 13.51 16.48
N LEU A 260 2.85 12.53 17.33
CA LEU A 260 1.80 12.64 18.36
C LEU A 260 2.32 12.44 19.79
N GLU A 261 3.50 11.83 19.95
CA GLU A 261 4.09 11.65 21.27
C GLU A 261 4.43 13.01 21.91
N GLY A 262 3.98 13.23 23.15
CA GLY A 262 4.18 14.48 23.88
C GLY A 262 3.41 15.70 23.33
N VAL A 263 2.45 15.49 22.42
CA VAL A 263 1.64 16.56 21.83
C VAL A 263 0.34 16.74 22.62
N ASN A 264 -0.08 17.98 22.80
CA ASN A 264 -1.37 18.31 23.42
C ASN A 264 -2.54 17.72 22.63
N PRO A 265 -3.66 17.41 23.31
CA PRO A 265 -4.88 17.00 22.64
C PRO A 265 -5.32 18.00 21.58
N SER A 266 -6.05 17.51 20.58
CA SER A 266 -6.49 18.27 19.42
C SER A 266 -7.84 17.80 18.92
N ASN A 267 -8.57 18.64 18.21
CA ASN A 267 -9.84 18.28 17.57
C ASN A 267 -9.67 17.42 16.29
N SER A 268 -8.75 16.46 16.30
CA SER A 268 -8.42 15.60 15.16
C SER A 268 -8.67 14.13 15.51
N VAL A 269 -8.70 13.28 14.49
CA VAL A 269 -8.95 11.84 14.61
C VAL A 269 -7.94 11.11 13.75
N ILE A 270 -7.48 9.95 14.24
CA ILE A 270 -6.82 8.95 13.39
C ILE A 270 -7.90 7.98 12.91
N ARG A 271 -8.08 7.83 11.60
CA ARG A 271 -9.03 6.88 11.02
C ARG A 271 -8.30 5.79 10.24
N SER A 272 -8.66 4.54 10.49
CA SER A 272 -8.17 3.38 9.76
C SER A 272 -9.31 2.75 8.96
N GLU A 273 -9.06 2.43 7.69
CA GLU A 273 -10.01 1.70 6.82
C GLU A 273 -9.25 0.76 5.86
N THR A 274 -9.96 -0.21 5.28
CA THR A 274 -9.40 -1.17 4.30
C THR A 274 -10.07 -1.08 2.93
N ILE A 275 -9.46 -1.71 1.93
CA ILE A 275 -10.02 -1.83 0.58
C ILE A 275 -11.36 -2.58 0.52
N PHE A 276 -11.83 -3.22 1.59
CA PHE A 276 -13.18 -3.79 1.65
C PHE A 276 -14.28 -2.73 1.67
N LYS A 277 -13.93 -1.43 1.76
CA LYS A 277 -14.80 -0.31 1.46
C LYS A 277 -14.38 0.32 0.12
N LYS A 278 -15.32 0.40 -0.83
CA LYS A 278 -15.10 0.95 -2.18
C LYS A 278 -14.47 2.34 -2.17
N PHE A 279 -14.93 3.20 -1.26
CA PHE A 279 -14.38 4.54 -1.08
C PHE A 279 -12.87 4.49 -0.77
N THR A 280 -12.47 3.67 0.19
CA THR A 280 -11.07 3.50 0.60
C THR A 280 -10.23 2.89 -0.52
N TYR A 281 -10.77 1.91 -1.25
CA TYR A 281 -10.13 1.38 -2.45
C TYR A 281 -9.83 2.47 -3.49
N ASN A 282 -10.83 3.27 -3.85
CA ASN A 282 -10.68 4.35 -4.82
C ASN A 282 -9.66 5.39 -4.35
N ARG A 283 -9.67 5.74 -3.07
CA ARG A 283 -8.75 6.70 -2.47
C ARG A 283 -7.30 6.17 -2.51
N LEU A 284 -7.07 4.93 -2.08
CA LEU A 284 -5.77 4.26 -2.17
C LEU A 284 -5.25 4.21 -3.61
N LYS A 285 -6.09 3.78 -4.55
CA LYS A 285 -5.74 3.73 -5.98
C LYS A 285 -5.29 5.10 -6.49
N ASN A 286 -6.06 6.15 -6.21
CA ASN A 286 -5.76 7.49 -6.68
C ASN A 286 -4.48 8.04 -6.05
N ILE A 287 -4.28 7.86 -4.75
CA ILE A 287 -3.04 8.25 -4.07
C ILE A 287 -1.84 7.52 -4.67
N ARG A 288 -1.91 6.20 -4.85
CA ARG A 288 -0.79 5.43 -5.43
C ARG A 288 -0.42 5.87 -6.84
N LYS A 289 -1.39 6.22 -7.68
CA LYS A 289 -1.11 6.82 -8.99
C LYS A 289 -0.31 8.11 -8.84
N ARG A 290 -0.69 8.98 -7.91
CA ARG A 290 0.04 10.22 -7.65
C ARG A 290 1.44 9.94 -7.12
N VAL A 291 1.59 9.03 -6.17
CA VAL A 291 2.90 8.58 -5.68
C VAL A 291 3.77 8.07 -6.83
N LYS A 292 3.24 7.19 -7.69
CA LYS A 292 3.95 6.66 -8.87
C LYS A 292 4.44 7.79 -9.79
N ILE A 293 3.58 8.74 -10.13
CA ILE A 293 3.95 9.92 -10.93
C ILE A 293 5.07 10.73 -10.25
N CYS A 294 5.00 10.92 -8.93
CA CYS A 294 6.04 11.63 -8.18
C CYS A 294 7.38 10.89 -8.30
N THR A 295 7.37 9.58 -8.03
CA THR A 295 8.55 8.71 -8.11
C THR A 295 9.16 8.71 -9.52
N GLU A 296 8.35 8.59 -10.57
CA GLU A 296 8.82 8.59 -11.96
C GLU A 296 9.42 9.94 -12.37
N LYS A 297 8.79 11.06 -11.99
CA LYS A 297 9.35 12.39 -12.21
C LYS A 297 10.70 12.54 -11.51
N GLN A 298 10.84 12.02 -10.30
CA GLN A 298 12.11 12.04 -9.59
C GLN A 298 13.20 11.20 -10.27
N TYR A 299 12.88 9.99 -10.73
CA TYR A 299 13.85 9.18 -11.50
C TYR A 299 14.35 9.95 -12.74
N LYS A 300 13.43 10.53 -13.52
CA LYS A 300 13.80 11.29 -14.74
C LYS A 300 14.66 12.52 -14.43
N LYS A 301 14.34 13.25 -13.35
CA LYS A 301 15.15 14.41 -12.92
C LYS A 301 16.58 13.97 -12.54
N GLN A 302 16.73 12.86 -11.82
CA GLN A 302 18.05 12.32 -11.45
C GLN A 302 18.87 11.87 -12.65
N GLU A 303 18.25 11.15 -13.59
CA GLU A 303 18.92 10.68 -14.80
C GLU A 303 19.45 11.86 -15.62
N ASN A 304 18.62 12.88 -15.82
CA ASN A 304 19.02 14.12 -16.49
C ASN A 304 20.16 14.86 -15.76
N TYR A 305 20.18 14.84 -14.43
CA TYR A 305 21.27 15.43 -13.65
C TYR A 305 22.59 14.70 -13.87
N GLU A 306 22.61 13.36 -13.80
CA GLU A 306 23.82 12.57 -14.03
C GLU A 306 24.35 12.77 -15.47
N ILE A 307 23.45 12.86 -16.46
CA ILE A 307 23.83 13.20 -17.84
C ILE A 307 24.48 14.59 -17.90
N ARG A 308 23.85 15.62 -17.31
CA ARG A 308 24.37 17.01 -17.33
C ARG A 308 25.69 17.19 -16.60
N LYS A 309 25.87 16.48 -15.48
CA LYS A 309 27.12 16.41 -14.73
C LYS A 309 28.24 15.82 -15.58
N ASN A 310 27.94 14.79 -16.37
CA ASN A 310 28.89 14.18 -17.29
C ASN A 310 29.17 15.05 -18.53
N THR A 311 28.27 15.95 -18.91
CA THR A 311 28.43 16.86 -20.07
C THR A 311 28.93 18.27 -19.73
N GLY A 312 29.21 18.57 -18.46
CA GLY A 312 29.82 19.84 -18.03
C GLY A 312 28.94 21.09 -18.13
N THR A 313 27.63 20.94 -18.29
CA THR A 313 26.67 22.05 -18.41
C THR A 313 25.83 22.17 -17.13
N PHE A 314 26.13 23.15 -16.28
CA PHE A 314 25.38 23.42 -15.03
C PHE A 314 24.50 24.67 -15.14
N PRO A 315 23.23 24.53 -14.75
CA PRO A 315 22.77 25.26 -13.57
C PRO A 315 22.20 24.33 -12.49
N ASP A 316 21.95 24.93 -11.31
CA ASP A 316 21.74 24.32 -10.00
C ASP A 316 20.66 23.20 -9.89
N PRO A 317 20.79 22.31 -8.89
CA PRO A 317 20.00 21.08 -8.75
C PRO A 317 18.69 21.22 -7.95
N GLU A 318 17.63 20.58 -8.47
CA GLU A 318 16.39 20.26 -7.73
C GLU A 318 16.15 18.72 -7.70
N PHE A 319 16.76 18.08 -6.69
CA PHE A 319 16.31 16.86 -5.96
C PHE A 319 16.62 15.43 -6.45
N TYR A 320 16.60 14.51 -5.46
CA TYR A 320 17.09 13.13 -5.49
C TYR A 320 16.09 12.13 -4.88
N MET A 321 16.10 10.93 -5.43
CA MET A 321 15.48 9.72 -4.90
C MET A 321 16.56 8.71 -4.51
N PHE A 322 16.40 8.08 -3.35
CA PHE A 322 17.40 7.15 -2.82
C PHE A 322 16.84 5.73 -2.71
N PRO A 323 17.16 4.83 -3.65
CA PRO A 323 17.39 3.44 -3.30
C PRO A 323 18.88 3.28 -2.99
N PHE A 324 19.21 2.88 -1.75
CA PHE A 324 20.57 2.42 -1.46
C PHE A 324 20.70 0.99 -1.98
N SER A 325 20.99 0.84 -3.28
CA SER A 325 21.59 -0.40 -3.78
C SER A 325 23.01 -0.45 -3.19
N THR A 326 23.26 -1.46 -2.36
CA THR A 326 24.62 -1.89 -2.06
C THR A 326 25.15 -2.55 -3.32
N LYS A 327 26.08 -1.87 -4.01
CA LYS A 327 27.02 -2.58 -4.87
C LYS A 327 27.83 -3.54 -4.02
#